data_AF-A0A7V6GN01-F1
#
_entry.id   AF-A0A7V6GN01-F1
#
_cell.length_a   1.000
_cell.length_b   1.000
_cell.length_c   1.000
_cell.angle_alpha   90.00
_cell.angle_beta   90.00
_cell.angle_gamma   90.00
#
_symmetry.space_group_name_H-M   'P 1'
#
loop_
_entity.id
_entity.type
_entity.pdbx_description
1 polymer ?
#
loop_
_entity_poly.entity_id
_entity_poly.type
_entity_poly.pdbx_seq_one_letter_code
_entity_poly.pdbx_strand_id
1 'polypeptide(L)'
;MRLTKTTLTITGVYYLLNLLLYVLPLTRLSVFLGLIIDKKEIVSMLSTVFALAQAFFTGAFIPSEVLSDGILMLGKVFLAAYTIKINDLMVEQANADLGLIFLNGGILIAYAVIFVVLSLIIFKKRVKKE
;
A
#
# COMPACT_ATOMS: atom_id res chain seq x y z
N MET A 1 -25.59 8.99 -9.22
CA MET A 1 -25.40 8.11 -8.04
C MET A 1 -25.48 6.64 -8.49
N ARG A 2 -24.39 6.10 -9.08
CA ARG A 2 -24.29 4.71 -9.59
C ARG A 2 -23.37 3.82 -8.74
N LEU A 3 -22.81 4.37 -7.65
CA LEU A 3 -21.81 3.70 -6.82
C LEU A 3 -22.41 2.59 -5.93
N THR A 4 -23.66 2.74 -5.49
CA THR A 4 -24.29 1.85 -4.50
C THR A 4 -24.62 0.45 -5.04
N LYS A 5 -24.79 0.29 -6.36
CA LYS A 5 -25.08 -1.03 -6.95
C LYS A 5 -23.83 -1.89 -7.17
N THR A 6 -22.64 -1.31 -7.18
CA THR A 6 -21.37 -2.03 -7.43
C THR A 6 -20.62 -2.35 -6.14
N THR A 7 -20.84 -1.60 -5.05
CA THR A 7 -20.14 -1.83 -3.77
C THR A 7 -20.64 -3.05 -2.99
N LEU A 8 -21.91 -3.44 -3.16
CA LEU A 8 -22.51 -4.62 -2.51
C LEU A 8 -22.46 -5.88 -3.37
N THR A 9 -21.75 -5.87 -4.51
CA THR A 9 -21.48 -7.09 -5.28
C THR A 9 -20.27 -7.82 -4.70
N ILE A 10 -20.14 -9.11 -5.00
CA ILE A 10 -19.00 -9.93 -4.60
C ILE A 10 -17.67 -9.27 -5.03
N THR A 11 -17.61 -8.71 -6.24
CA THR A 11 -16.46 -7.96 -6.74
C THR A 11 -16.17 -6.70 -5.92
N GLY A 12 -17.21 -5.95 -5.54
CA GLY A 12 -17.05 -4.77 -4.67
C GLY A 12 -16.46 -5.12 -3.31
N VAL A 13 -16.87 -6.26 -2.72
CA VAL A 13 -16.32 -6.76 -1.46
C VAL A 13 -14.83 -7.10 -1.59
N TYR A 14 -14.39 -7.72 -2.70
CA TYR A 14 -12.97 -7.99 -2.93
C TYR A 14 -12.13 -6.71 -3.02
N TYR A 15 -12.61 -5.70 -3.75
CA TYR A 15 -11.92 -4.40 -3.81
C TYR A 15 -11.81 -3.73 -2.45
N LEU A 16 -12.87 -3.79 -1.63
CA LEU A 16 -12.85 -3.27 -0.26
C LEU A 16 -11.85 -4.01 0.63
N LEU A 17 -11.78 -5.34 0.52
CA LEU A 17 -10.81 -6.13 1.27
C LEU A 17 -9.37 -5.82 0.86
N ASN A 18 -9.09 -5.67 -0.43
CA ASN A 18 -7.77 -5.29 -0.92
C ASN A 18 -7.38 -3.88 -0.43
N LEU A 19 -8.30 -2.92 -0.49
CA LEU A 19 -8.11 -1.58 0.10
C LEU A 19 -7.84 -1.63 1.60
N LEU A 20 -8.57 -2.46 2.35
CA LEU A 20 -8.35 -2.66 3.78
C LEU A 20 -6.93 -3.18 4.05
N LEU A 21 -6.51 -4.21 3.30
CA LEU A 21 -5.16 -4.79 3.39
C LEU A 21 -4.07 -3.78 3.07
N TYR A 22 -4.32 -2.85 2.14
CA TYR A 22 -3.39 -1.79 1.77
C TYR A 22 -3.30 -0.67 2.83
N VAL A 23 -4.41 -0.30 3.46
CA VAL A 23 -4.43 0.77 4.48
C VAL A 23 -3.66 0.35 5.75
N LEU A 24 -3.71 -0.93 6.13
CA LEU A 24 -3.00 -1.44 7.31
C LEU A 24 -1.51 -1.06 7.33
N PRO A 25 -0.67 -1.45 6.35
CA PRO A 25 0.74 -1.08 6.36
C PRO A 25 0.96 0.41 6.15
N LEU A 26 0.08 1.11 5.41
CA LEU A 26 0.18 2.56 5.21
C LEU A 26 0.02 3.33 6.54
N THR A 27 -0.91 2.93 7.39
CA THR A 27 -1.06 3.51 8.73
C THR A 27 0.15 3.20 9.62
N ARG A 28 0.72 2.00 9.54
CA ARG A 28 1.93 1.64 10.31
C ARG A 28 3.16 2.43 9.86
N LEU A 29 3.31 2.66 8.56
CA LEU A 29 4.32 3.56 8.02
C LEU A 29 4.13 4.99 8.54
N SER A 30 2.89 5.50 8.58
CA SER A 30 2.60 6.84 9.11
C SER A 30 3.01 6.99 10.59
N VAL A 31 2.68 6.01 11.42
CA VAL A 31 3.11 5.97 12.84
C VAL A 31 4.64 5.93 12.94
N PHE A 32 5.29 5.07 12.17
CA PHE A 32 6.75 4.95 12.15
C PHE A 32 7.44 6.28 11.79
N LEU A 33 6.96 6.97 10.74
CA LEU A 33 7.50 8.28 10.35
C LEU A 33 7.31 9.33 11.45
N GLY A 34 6.16 9.33 12.13
CA GLY A 34 5.90 10.21 13.28
C GLY A 34 6.79 9.93 14.50
N LEU A 35 7.35 8.72 14.62
CA LEU A 35 8.32 8.38 15.67
C LEU A 35 9.76 8.76 15.34
N ILE A 36 10.09 9.02 14.08
CA ILE A 36 11.44 9.41 13.65
C ILE A 36 11.55 10.91 13.41
N ILE A 37 10.45 11.53 12.96
CA ILE A 37 10.43 12.93 12.53
C ILE A 37 9.59 13.73 13.52
N ASP A 38 10.24 14.63 14.26
CA ASP A 38 9.55 15.41 15.30
C ASP A 38 8.70 16.56 14.71
N LYS A 39 9.05 17.07 13.52
CA LYS A 39 8.34 18.17 12.85
C LYS A 39 7.20 17.66 11.95
N LYS A 40 5.97 18.02 12.28
CA LYS A 40 4.76 17.61 11.54
C LYS A 40 4.75 18.11 10.10
N GLU A 41 5.35 19.27 9.84
CA GLU A 41 5.47 19.86 8.51
C GLU A 41 6.29 18.96 7.58
N ILE A 42 7.37 18.35 8.09
CA ILE A 42 8.22 17.43 7.32
C ILE A 42 7.46 16.15 7.01
N VAL A 43 6.71 15.60 7.98
CA VAL A 43 5.87 14.42 7.76
C VAL A 43 4.82 14.69 6.66
N SER A 44 4.19 15.86 6.69
CA SER A 44 3.22 16.27 5.66
C SER A 44 3.85 16.37 4.27
N MET A 45 5.00 17.05 4.15
CA MET A 45 5.73 17.15 2.88
C MET A 45 6.12 15.77 2.33
N LEU A 46 6.68 14.90 3.17
CA LEU A 46 7.06 13.54 2.77
C LEU A 46 5.84 12.71 2.37
N SER A 47 4.72 12.82 3.08
CA SER A 47 3.50 12.08 2.75
C SER A 47 2.98 12.43 1.35
N THR A 48 3.10 13.70 0.96
CA THR A 48 2.68 14.18 -0.37
C THR A 48 3.59 13.64 -1.45
N VAL A 49 4.91 13.76 -1.27
CA VAL A 49 5.91 13.24 -2.23
C VAL A 49 5.78 11.73 -2.37
N PHE A 50 5.62 11.02 -1.25
CA PHE A 50 5.44 9.57 -1.24
C PHE A 50 4.15 9.16 -1.96
N ALA A 51 3.05 9.87 -1.71
CA ALA A 51 1.77 9.62 -2.38
C ALA A 51 1.84 9.83 -3.89
N LEU A 52 2.57 10.85 -4.34
CA LEU A 52 2.78 11.12 -5.76
C LEU A 52 3.67 10.04 -6.39
N ALA A 53 4.82 9.73 -5.77
CA ALA A 53 5.76 8.74 -6.26
C ALA A 53 5.10 7.36 -6.45
N GLN A 54 4.34 6.89 -5.45
CA GLN A 54 3.63 5.62 -5.58
C GLN A 54 2.59 5.68 -6.70
N ALA A 55 1.82 6.77 -6.85
CA ALA A 55 0.79 6.87 -7.88
C ALA A 55 1.37 6.77 -9.31
N PHE A 56 2.55 7.37 -9.54
CA PHE A 56 3.21 7.35 -10.83
C PHE A 56 3.97 6.05 -11.13
N PHE A 57 4.64 5.45 -10.14
CA PHE A 57 5.52 4.30 -10.41
C PHE A 57 4.83 2.95 -10.38
N THR A 58 3.61 2.87 -9.84
CA THR A 58 2.95 1.58 -9.57
C THR A 58 1.79 1.25 -10.49
N GLY A 59 1.50 2.09 -11.49
CA GLY A 59 0.42 1.84 -12.45
C GLY A 59 -0.95 2.44 -12.07
N ALA A 60 -1.03 3.15 -10.92
CA ALA A 60 -2.30 3.71 -10.44
C ALA A 60 -2.77 4.93 -11.24
N PHE A 61 -1.85 5.78 -11.67
CA PHE A 61 -2.16 6.99 -12.45
C PHE A 61 -1.97 6.79 -13.96
N ILE A 62 -1.00 5.97 -14.34
CA ILE A 62 -0.64 5.67 -15.72
C ILE A 62 -0.73 4.15 -15.90
N PRO A 63 -1.42 3.63 -16.94
CA PRO A 63 -1.56 2.19 -17.14
C PRO A 63 -0.21 1.47 -17.20
N SER A 64 -0.09 0.33 -16.52
CA SER A 64 1.17 -0.41 -16.39
C SER A 64 1.77 -0.83 -17.74
N GLU A 65 0.95 -0.98 -18.78
CA GLU A 65 1.37 -1.41 -20.13
C GLU A 65 2.16 -0.32 -20.88
N VAL A 66 2.04 0.95 -20.47
CA VAL A 66 2.76 2.06 -21.10
C VAL A 66 3.97 2.53 -20.29
N LEU A 67 4.18 1.97 -19.09
CA LEU A 67 5.38 2.23 -18.29
C LEU A 67 6.54 1.37 -18.78
N SER A 68 7.75 1.92 -18.73
CA SER A 68 8.95 1.12 -18.98
C SER A 68 9.22 0.16 -17.81
N ASP A 69 9.84 -0.99 -18.13
CA ASP A 69 10.18 -2.03 -17.15
C ASP A 69 11.01 -1.48 -15.98
N GLY A 70 11.89 -0.51 -16.24
CA GLY A 70 12.69 0.15 -15.21
C GLY A 70 11.84 0.90 -14.18
N ILE A 71 10.80 1.61 -14.62
CA ILE A 71 9.90 2.33 -13.71
C ILE A 71 9.06 1.34 -12.90
N LEU A 72 8.53 0.30 -13.54
CA LEU A 72 7.78 -0.75 -12.85
C LEU A 72 8.65 -1.48 -11.81
N MET A 73 9.93 -1.70 -12.11
CA MET A 73 10.87 -2.30 -11.17
C MET A 73 11.08 -1.42 -9.93
N LEU A 74 11.21 -0.09 -10.10
CA LEU A 74 11.27 0.85 -8.98
C LEU A 74 9.94 0.90 -8.21
N GLY A 75 8.82 0.78 -8.92
CA GLY A 75 7.47 0.72 -8.36
C GLY A 75 7.28 -0.39 -7.33
N LYS A 76 7.94 -1.54 -7.50
CA LYS A 76 7.83 -2.70 -6.59
C LYS A 76 8.26 -2.43 -5.14
N VAL A 77 9.00 -1.35 -4.88
CA VAL A 77 9.38 -0.93 -3.52
C VAL A 77 8.19 -0.33 -2.77
N PHE A 78 7.20 0.21 -3.49
CA PHE A 78 6.02 0.84 -2.90
C PHE A 78 4.94 -0.20 -2.60
N LEU A 79 4.23 0.03 -1.49
CA LEU A 79 3.11 -0.79 -1.06
C LEU A 79 1.99 -0.82 -2.11
N ALA A 80 1.82 0.29 -2.85
CA ALA A 80 0.80 0.42 -3.88
C ALA A 80 0.96 -0.58 -5.03
N ALA A 81 2.18 -1.03 -5.34
CA ALA A 81 2.41 -2.01 -6.41
C ALA A 81 1.66 -3.33 -6.18
N TYR A 82 1.60 -3.78 -4.92
CA TYR A 82 0.96 -5.05 -4.56
C TYR A 82 -0.57 -4.96 -4.58
N THR A 83 -1.15 -3.83 -4.14
CA THR A 83 -2.61 -3.65 -4.18
C THR A 83 -3.11 -3.43 -5.61
N ILE A 84 -2.35 -2.74 -6.46
CA ILE A 84 -2.67 -2.57 -7.89
C ILE A 84 -2.59 -3.91 -8.59
N LYS A 85 -1.55 -4.71 -8.33
CA LYS A 85 -1.45 -6.06 -8.89
C LYS A 85 -2.63 -6.95 -8.50
N ILE A 86 -3.09 -6.87 -7.25
CA ILE A 86 -4.31 -7.58 -6.82
C ILE A 86 -5.54 -7.08 -7.58
N ASN A 87 -5.68 -5.76 -7.79
CA ASN A 87 -6.81 -5.21 -8.55
C ASN A 87 -6.79 -5.68 -10.01
N ASP A 88 -5.63 -5.66 -10.68
CA ASP A 88 -5.50 -6.10 -12.08
C ASP A 88 -5.91 -7.57 -12.23
N LEU A 89 -5.45 -8.44 -11.33
CA LEU A 89 -5.81 -9.86 -11.31
C LEU A 89 -7.32 -10.08 -11.07
N MET A 90 -7.98 -9.16 -10.36
CA MET A 90 -9.43 -9.21 -10.10
C MET A 90 -10.26 -8.67 -11.27
N VAL A 91 -9.70 -7.80 -12.13
CA VAL A 91 -10.36 -7.32 -13.35
C VAL A 91 -10.41 -8.41 -14.42
N GLU A 92 -9.35 -9.23 -14.52
CA GLU A 92 -9.23 -10.35 -15.48
C GLU A 92 -10.10 -11.59 -15.12
N GLN A 93 -11.24 -11.39 -14.43
CA GLN A 93 -12.16 -12.34 -13.73
C GLN A 93 -12.29 -13.80 -14.23
N ALA A 94 -11.94 -14.12 -15.47
CA ALA A 94 -11.98 -15.48 -16.02
C ALA A 94 -10.89 -16.43 -15.46
N ASN A 95 -9.75 -15.92 -14.97
CA ASN A 95 -8.62 -16.74 -14.45
C ASN A 95 -7.88 -16.06 -13.28
N ALA A 96 -8.60 -15.50 -12.29
CA ALA A 96 -7.95 -14.86 -11.15
C ALA A 96 -7.04 -15.88 -10.41
N ASP A 97 -5.72 -15.72 -10.53
CA ASP A 97 -4.75 -16.56 -9.83
C ASP A 97 -4.80 -16.22 -8.33
N LEU A 98 -5.57 -17.01 -7.60
CA LEU A 98 -5.73 -16.87 -6.15
C LEU A 98 -4.38 -16.97 -5.43
N GLY A 99 -3.44 -17.77 -5.94
CA GLY A 99 -2.10 -17.89 -5.37
C GLY A 99 -1.35 -16.56 -5.40
N LEU A 100 -1.41 -15.86 -6.54
CA LEU A 100 -0.82 -14.52 -6.67
C LEU A 100 -1.54 -13.48 -5.82
N ILE A 101 -2.87 -13.54 -5.70
CA ILE A 101 -3.62 -12.63 -4.83
C ILE A 101 -3.19 -12.81 -3.36
N PHE A 102 -3.11 -14.04 -2.87
CA PHE A 102 -2.66 -14.33 -1.51
C PHE A 102 -1.19 -13.96 -1.29
N LEU A 103 -0.33 -14.16 -2.29
CA LEU A 103 1.08 -13.77 -2.21
C LEU A 103 1.22 -12.24 -2.04
N ASN A 104 0.58 -11.46 -2.92
CA ASN A 104 0.61 -9.99 -2.84
C ASN A 104 -0.04 -9.47 -1.55
N GLY A 105 -1.14 -10.09 -1.10
CA GLY A 105 -1.78 -9.77 0.18
C GLY A 105 -0.87 -10.09 1.37
N GLY A 106 -0.16 -11.21 1.33
CA GLY A 106 0.84 -11.59 2.31
C GLY A 106 2.01 -10.59 2.39
N ILE A 107 2.43 -10.04 1.26
CA ILE A 107 3.46 -8.98 1.22
C ILE A 107 2.97 -7.70 1.90
N LEU A 108 1.71 -7.28 1.66
CA LEU A 108 1.13 -6.13 2.36
C LEU A 108 1.08 -6.33 3.88
N ILE A 109 0.72 -7.53 4.33
CA ILE A 109 0.76 -7.89 5.76
C ILE A 109 2.19 -7.88 6.29
N ALA A 110 3.17 -8.38 5.54
CA ALA A 110 4.58 -8.35 5.93
C ALA A 110 5.09 -6.89 6.11
N TYR A 111 4.73 -5.98 5.21
CA TYR A 111 5.02 -4.55 5.37
C TYR A 111 4.42 -3.99 6.68
N ALA A 112 3.19 -4.35 7.00
CA ALA A 112 2.55 -3.89 8.23
C ALA A 112 3.29 -4.38 9.47
N VAL A 113 3.68 -5.65 9.50
CA VAL A 113 4.46 -6.24 10.60
C VAL A 113 5.82 -5.56 10.73
N ILE A 114 6.53 -5.33 9.63
CA ILE A 114 7.84 -4.65 9.62
C ILE A 114 7.71 -3.26 10.27
N PHE A 115 6.77 -2.42 9.82
CA PHE A 115 6.61 -1.09 10.38
C PHE A 115 6.12 -1.09 11.83
N VAL A 116 5.33 -2.07 12.26
CA VAL A 116 5.00 -2.26 13.68
C VAL A 116 6.25 -2.55 14.50
N VAL A 117 7.06 -3.53 14.09
CA VAL A 117 8.28 -3.92 14.81
C VAL A 117 9.26 -2.74 14.88
N LEU A 118 9.48 -2.04 13.78
CA LEU A 118 10.33 -0.86 13.74
C LEU A 118 9.81 0.26 14.67
N SER A 119 8.50 0.51 14.66
CA SER A 119 7.87 1.50 15.56
C SER A 119 8.09 1.13 17.02
N LEU A 120 7.90 -0.15 17.39
CA LEU A 120 8.10 -0.64 18.76
C LEU A 120 9.56 -0.50 19.23
N ILE A 121 10.53 -0.81 18.35
CA ILE A 121 11.95 -0.66 18.67
C ILE A 121 12.29 0.80 18.98
N ILE A 122 11.82 1.74 18.15
CA ILE A 122 12.09 3.16 18.34
C ILE A 122 11.38 3.68 19.59
N PHE A 123 10.13 3.29 19.78
CA PHE A 123 9.36 3.67 20.96
C PHE A 123 10.06 3.24 22.25
N LYS A 124 10.52 1.98 22.33
CA LYS A 124 11.29 1.47 23.48
C LYS A 124 12.59 2.25 23.71
N LYS A 125 13.28 2.67 22.65
CA LYS A 125 14.49 3.49 22.75
C LYS A 125 14.21 4.90 23.28
N ARG A 126 13.08 5.53 22.88
CA ARG A 126 12.67 6.84 23.40
C ARG A 126 12.34 6.77 24.89
N VAL A 127 11.54 5.79 25.30
CA VAL A 127 11.15 5.59 26.72
C VAL A 127 12.34 5.34 27.64
N LYS A 128 13.39 4.64 27.19
CA LYS A 128 14.59 4.39 28.01
C LYS A 128 15.50 5.63 28.17
N LYS A 129 15.31 6.65 27.34
CA LYS A 129 16.14 7.87 27.33
C LYS A 129 15.59 8.95 28.28
N GLU A 130 14.35 8.79 28.71
CA GLU A 130 13.68 9.57 29.78
C GLU A 130 13.80 8.82 31.11
#